data_AF-A0A7Y7NP73-F1
#
_entry.id   AF-A0A7Y7NP73-F1
#
_cell.length_a   1.000
_cell.length_b   1.000
_cell.length_c   1.000
_cell.angle_alpha   90.00
_cell.angle_beta   90.00
_cell.angle_gamma   90.00
#
_symmetry.space_group_name_H-M   'P 1'
#
loop_
_entity.id
_entity.type
_entity.pdbx_description
1 polymer ?
#
loop_
_entity_poly.entity_id
_entity_poly.type
_entity_poly.pdbx_seq_one_letter_code
_entity_poly.pdbx_strand_id
1 'polypeptide(L)'
;MTAIIPFDSGNLPAHIRRSTTNKMVGSSPTGFPVISIKGKVFHQVRGGERTLITKPGEDDPAASLEVVVLDLNAHNSKVFYANGFVEGENGKPTCYSNNGKAPETDAAEPQSKSCATCPHNQWGARISNEGKKLKACADSRRLAIATPDTPADPLLLRVPAASLKAMGEYGKIVAARGLDLHQVITKIGFDYSVAHPALTFKPVGVIADAAMAAEIDAARALEVVAQITGEKPTPPSDVPAEESPAALVAAPQVVATPKPAAQAAPKPAKATSAAAAVEAAVAAAATTKKAVVQVEAPTVVTEVKESSSLEAQIGDLMDGMDFDN
;
A
#
# COMPACT_ATOMS: atom_id res chain seq x y z
N MET A 1 3.56 -40.12 -42.26
CA MET A 1 2.38 -39.75 -41.45
C MET A 1 2.89 -39.16 -40.15
N THR A 2 2.62 -37.88 -39.89
CA THR A 2 3.06 -37.22 -38.65
C THR A 2 2.28 -37.82 -37.49
N ALA A 3 2.97 -38.46 -36.55
CA ALA A 3 2.34 -39.10 -35.41
C ALA A 3 1.78 -38.03 -34.46
N ILE A 4 0.45 -37.89 -34.43
CA ILE A 4 -0.26 -37.04 -33.48
C ILE A 4 -0.45 -37.85 -32.20
N ILE A 5 0.10 -37.34 -31.08
CA ILE A 5 -0.06 -37.95 -29.76
C ILE A 5 -1.42 -37.50 -29.18
N PRO A 6 -2.27 -38.42 -28.68
CA PRO A 6 -3.52 -38.06 -28.02
C PRO A 6 -3.30 -37.16 -26.79
N PHE A 7 -4.16 -36.16 -26.60
CA PHE A 7 -4.03 -35.14 -25.56
C PHE A 7 -3.91 -35.73 -24.14
N ASP A 8 -4.70 -36.75 -23.82
CA ASP A 8 -4.75 -37.36 -22.48
C ASP A 8 -3.66 -38.40 -22.23
N SER A 9 -2.73 -38.60 -23.18
CA SER A 9 -1.67 -39.59 -22.99
C SER A 9 -0.60 -39.07 -22.03
N GLY A 10 -0.35 -39.81 -20.94
CA GLY A 10 0.64 -39.44 -19.92
C GLY A 10 2.11 -39.47 -20.36
N ASN A 11 2.39 -39.77 -21.63
CA ASN A 11 3.75 -39.88 -22.15
C ASN A 11 4.06 -38.77 -23.16
N LEU A 12 4.16 -37.54 -22.67
CA LEU A 12 4.56 -36.39 -23.47
C LEU A 12 6.04 -36.50 -23.87
N PRO A 13 6.43 -36.15 -25.10
CA PRO A 13 7.83 -36.06 -25.52
C PRO A 13 8.63 -35.08 -24.66
N ALA A 14 9.93 -35.35 -24.45
CA ALA A 14 10.79 -34.54 -23.58
C ALA A 14 10.84 -33.05 -23.94
N HIS A 15 10.63 -32.68 -25.21
CA HIS A 15 10.62 -31.29 -25.66
C HIS A 15 9.31 -30.53 -25.37
N ILE A 16 8.25 -31.21 -24.90
CA ILE A 16 6.94 -30.61 -24.56
C ILE A 16 6.70 -30.66 -23.03
N ARG A 17 7.45 -31.49 -22.31
CA ARG A 17 7.38 -31.55 -20.84
C ARG A 17 7.82 -30.18 -20.28
N ARG A 18 6.89 -29.51 -19.58
CA ARG A 18 7.03 -28.16 -18.97
C ARG A 18 7.06 -26.94 -19.91
N SER A 19 6.34 -26.95 -21.02
CA SER A 19 5.99 -25.66 -21.67
C SER A 19 4.77 -25.05 -20.97
N THR A 20 5.00 -24.23 -19.93
CA THR A 20 3.98 -23.40 -19.26
C THR A 20 3.76 -22.05 -19.94
N THR A 21 4.27 -21.87 -21.17
CA THR A 21 4.06 -20.65 -21.97
C THR A 21 2.70 -20.62 -22.68
N ASN A 22 1.75 -21.48 -22.29
CA ASN A 22 0.41 -21.46 -22.84
C ASN A 22 -0.30 -20.16 -22.42
N LYS A 23 -0.25 -19.15 -23.29
CA LYS A 23 -0.88 -17.83 -23.10
C LYS A 23 -2.39 -17.91 -22.90
N MET A 24 -3.00 -19.04 -23.21
CA MET A 24 -4.42 -19.30 -23.00
C MET A 24 -4.74 -19.66 -21.53
N VAL A 25 -3.77 -20.13 -20.74
CA VAL A 25 -3.94 -20.46 -19.31
C VAL A 25 -3.92 -19.19 -18.43
N GLY A 26 -3.17 -18.17 -18.83
CA GLY A 26 -3.17 -16.86 -18.17
C GLY A 26 -4.34 -15.95 -18.56
N SER A 27 -5.09 -16.31 -19.61
CA SER A 27 -6.26 -15.56 -20.11
C SER A 27 -7.54 -16.31 -19.73
N SER A 28 -7.79 -16.50 -18.44
CA SER A 28 -9.13 -16.87 -18.00
C SER A 28 -10.12 -15.76 -18.40
N PRO A 29 -11.32 -16.06 -18.92
CA PRO A 29 -12.34 -15.05 -19.24
C PRO A 29 -12.81 -14.26 -18.00
N THR A 30 -12.43 -14.74 -16.82
CA THR A 30 -12.69 -14.24 -15.47
C THR A 30 -11.48 -13.45 -14.92
N GLY A 31 -11.11 -12.35 -15.57
CA GLY A 31 -10.11 -11.40 -15.07
C GLY A 31 -8.70 -11.96 -14.83
N PHE A 32 -7.80 -11.12 -14.29
CA PHE A 32 -6.46 -11.52 -13.86
C PHE A 32 -6.48 -11.96 -12.38
N PRO A 33 -5.57 -12.86 -11.96
CA PRO A 33 -5.49 -13.28 -10.58
C PRO A 33 -5.00 -12.15 -9.66
N VAL A 34 -5.44 -12.16 -8.40
CA VAL A 34 -5.17 -11.11 -7.41
C VAL A 34 -4.55 -11.70 -6.16
N ILE A 35 -3.54 -11.03 -5.60
CA ILE A 35 -3.01 -11.34 -4.28
C ILE A 35 -3.73 -10.49 -3.22
N SER A 36 -4.50 -11.15 -2.37
CA SER A 36 -5.12 -10.57 -1.18
C SER A 36 -4.15 -10.62 0.00
N ILE A 37 -4.12 -9.54 0.79
CA ILE A 37 -3.23 -9.36 1.95
C ILE A 37 -3.99 -9.28 3.28
N LYS A 38 -5.28 -9.66 3.26
CA LYS A 38 -6.16 -9.59 4.44
C LYS A 38 -5.64 -10.49 5.55
N GLY A 39 -5.60 -9.96 6.78
CA GLY A 39 -5.11 -10.68 7.96
C GLY A 39 -3.58 -10.84 8.02
N LYS A 40 -2.81 -10.09 7.22
CA LYS A 40 -1.35 -10.27 7.08
C LYS A 40 -0.96 -11.67 6.57
N VAL A 41 -1.82 -12.23 5.72
CA VAL A 41 -1.63 -13.53 5.09
C VAL A 41 -1.90 -13.38 3.59
N PHE A 42 -1.02 -13.94 2.76
CA PHE A 42 -1.18 -13.89 1.32
C PHE A 42 -2.15 -14.96 0.84
N HIS A 43 -3.20 -14.53 0.14
CA HIS A 43 -4.09 -15.43 -0.57
C HIS A 43 -4.07 -15.10 -2.05
N GLN A 44 -3.99 -16.13 -2.89
CA GLN A 44 -4.17 -15.99 -4.32
C GLN A 44 -5.63 -16.21 -4.67
N VAL A 45 -6.21 -15.24 -5.37
CA VAL A 45 -7.59 -15.27 -5.82
C VAL A 45 -7.58 -15.44 -7.33
N ARG A 46 -8.18 -16.52 -7.83
CA ARG A 46 -8.32 -16.80 -9.26
C ARG A 46 -9.73 -17.29 -9.55
N GLY A 47 -10.45 -16.60 -10.44
CA GLY A 47 -11.81 -16.98 -10.81
C GLY A 47 -12.79 -17.06 -9.63
N GLY A 48 -12.55 -16.29 -8.56
CA GLY A 48 -13.35 -16.32 -7.32
C GLY A 48 -12.92 -17.38 -6.29
N GLU A 49 -11.98 -18.28 -6.63
CA GLU A 49 -11.40 -19.21 -5.69
C GLU A 49 -10.24 -18.56 -4.93
N ARG A 50 -10.28 -18.60 -3.60
CA ARG A 50 -9.27 -18.04 -2.71
C ARG A 50 -8.40 -19.15 -2.13
N THR A 51 -7.16 -19.24 -2.59
CA THR A 51 -6.16 -20.20 -2.13
C THR A 51 -5.14 -19.53 -1.21
N LEU A 52 -4.78 -20.21 -0.12
CA LEU A 52 -3.75 -19.73 0.80
C LEU A 52 -2.37 -19.99 0.19
N ILE A 53 -1.49 -18.99 0.17
CA ILE A 53 -0.10 -19.19 -0.20
C ILE A 53 0.66 -19.68 1.04
N THR A 54 1.12 -20.93 0.99
CA THR A 54 1.90 -21.56 2.06
C THR A 54 3.40 -21.51 1.77
N LYS A 55 4.22 -21.78 2.79
CA LYS A 55 5.66 -21.93 2.59
C LYS A 55 5.96 -23.22 1.78
N PRO A 56 7.06 -23.24 1.01
CA PRO A 56 7.49 -24.46 0.34
C PRO A 56 7.71 -25.60 1.34
N GLY A 57 6.92 -26.67 1.24
CA GLY A 57 7.06 -27.88 2.06
C GLY A 57 6.37 -27.86 3.44
N GLU A 58 5.60 -26.81 3.75
CA GLU A 58 4.81 -26.71 4.99
C GLU A 58 3.37 -26.25 4.68
N ASP A 59 2.42 -26.59 5.55
CA ASP A 59 1.03 -26.09 5.48
C ASP A 59 0.87 -24.69 6.12
N ASP A 60 1.95 -24.12 6.66
CA ASP A 60 1.94 -22.81 7.29
C ASP A 60 1.86 -21.66 6.27
N PRO A 61 1.16 -20.54 6.60
CA PRO A 61 1.06 -19.39 5.73
C PRO A 61 2.45 -18.79 5.43
N ALA A 62 2.66 -18.38 4.19
CA ALA A 62 3.88 -17.71 3.78
C ALA A 62 4.00 -16.34 4.48
N ALA A 63 5.07 -16.14 5.25
CA ALA A 63 5.36 -14.86 5.91
C ALA A 63 5.79 -13.76 4.92
N SER A 64 6.21 -14.16 3.72
CA SER A 64 6.70 -13.29 2.65
C SER A 64 6.58 -13.97 1.30
N LEU A 65 6.41 -13.18 0.24
CA LEU A 65 6.46 -13.62 -1.15
C LEU A 65 7.76 -13.15 -1.80
N GLU A 66 8.38 -14.01 -2.59
CA GLU A 66 9.50 -13.65 -3.46
C GLU A 66 8.98 -13.52 -4.89
N VAL A 67 9.02 -12.29 -5.42
CA VAL A 67 8.36 -11.93 -6.68
C VAL A 67 9.20 -10.96 -7.47
N VAL A 68 8.96 -10.92 -8.77
CA VAL A 68 9.47 -9.88 -9.67
C VAL A 68 8.36 -8.87 -9.92
N VAL A 69 8.68 -7.58 -9.85
CA VAL A 69 7.73 -6.50 -10.17
C VAL A 69 7.84 -6.22 -11.67
N LEU A 70 6.85 -6.68 -12.44
CA LEU A 70 6.81 -6.52 -13.89
C LEU A 70 6.55 -5.06 -14.29
N ASP A 71 5.56 -4.44 -13.64
CA ASP A 71 5.18 -3.05 -13.87
C ASP A 71 4.31 -2.51 -12.71
N LEU A 72 4.11 -1.19 -12.68
CA LEU A 72 3.27 -0.50 -11.71
C LEU A 72 2.56 0.70 -12.34
N ASN A 73 1.38 1.03 -11.83
CA ASN A 73 0.62 2.17 -12.32
C ASN A 73 1.30 3.51 -12.01
N ALA A 74 1.15 4.52 -12.88
CA ALA A 74 1.80 5.84 -12.76
C ALA A 74 1.16 6.80 -11.74
N HIS A 75 -0.11 6.62 -11.36
CA HIS A 75 -0.76 7.34 -10.26
C HIS A 75 -1.52 6.39 -9.33
N ASN A 76 -1.84 6.83 -8.10
CA ASN A 76 -2.49 5.96 -7.13
C ASN A 76 -3.90 5.68 -7.61
N SER A 77 -4.28 4.41 -7.61
CA SER A 77 -5.66 4.01 -7.80
C SER A 77 -6.52 4.58 -6.68
N LYS A 78 -7.75 4.94 -7.03
CA LYS A 78 -8.71 5.57 -6.13
C LYS A 78 -9.92 4.67 -5.97
N VAL A 79 -10.39 4.52 -4.74
CA VAL A 79 -11.65 3.84 -4.45
C VAL A 79 -12.43 4.70 -3.46
N PHE A 80 -13.70 4.95 -3.73
CA PHE A 80 -14.58 5.74 -2.88
C PHE A 80 -15.89 4.98 -2.63
N TYR A 81 -16.29 4.96 -1.37
CA TYR A 81 -17.56 4.42 -0.89
C TYR A 81 -18.33 5.55 -0.20
N ALA A 82 -19.53 5.88 -0.70
CA ALA A 82 -20.36 6.95 -0.13
C ALA A 82 -20.75 6.67 1.33
N ASN A 83 -21.06 5.41 1.64
CA ASN A 83 -21.44 4.98 3.00
C ASN A 83 -20.24 4.55 3.85
N GLY A 84 -19.01 4.76 3.36
CA GLY A 84 -17.81 4.18 3.93
C GLY A 84 -17.63 2.70 3.56
N PHE A 85 -16.43 2.19 3.80
CA PHE A 85 -16.12 0.77 3.61
C PHE A 85 -16.47 0.00 4.89
N VAL A 86 -17.20 -1.10 4.74
CA VAL A 86 -17.51 -2.03 5.83
C VAL A 86 -16.77 -3.34 5.56
N GLU A 87 -16.00 -3.80 6.54
CA GLU A 87 -15.24 -5.05 6.42
C GLU A 87 -16.19 -6.25 6.31
N GLY A 88 -15.98 -7.13 5.34
CA GLY A 88 -16.86 -8.25 5.04
C GLY A 88 -18.03 -7.94 4.11
N GLU A 89 -18.24 -6.67 3.72
CA GLU A 89 -19.25 -6.31 2.74
C GLU A 89 -18.64 -6.28 1.32
N ASN A 90 -19.16 -7.12 0.43
CA ASN A 90 -18.73 -7.20 -0.97
C ASN A 90 -19.42 -6.16 -1.87
N GLY A 91 -19.59 -4.94 -1.34
CA GLY A 91 -20.21 -3.84 -2.07
C GLY A 91 -19.28 -3.31 -3.17
N LYS A 92 -19.82 -3.11 -4.38
CA LYS A 92 -19.10 -2.36 -5.43
C LYS A 92 -18.87 -0.93 -4.92
N PRO A 93 -17.67 -0.34 -5.10
CA PRO A 93 -17.45 1.04 -4.74
C PRO A 93 -18.36 1.98 -5.53
N THR A 94 -18.79 3.06 -4.89
CA THR A 94 -19.57 4.15 -5.51
C THR A 94 -18.81 4.73 -6.70
N CYS A 95 -17.50 4.96 -6.53
CA CYS A 95 -16.63 5.46 -7.58
C CYS A 95 -15.24 4.85 -7.43
N TYR A 96 -14.58 4.51 -8.53
CA TYR A 96 -13.21 4.03 -8.51
C TYR A 96 -12.45 4.39 -9.79
N SER A 97 -11.12 4.37 -9.71
CA SER A 97 -10.20 4.66 -10.81
C SER A 97 -8.97 3.77 -10.67
N ASN A 98 -8.64 3.00 -11.70
CA ASN A 98 -7.46 2.12 -11.66
C ASN A 98 -6.16 2.89 -11.92
N ASN A 99 -6.19 3.86 -12.83
CA ASN A 99 -5.04 4.68 -13.20
C ASN A 99 -4.88 5.97 -12.38
N GLY A 100 -5.85 6.31 -11.53
CA GLY A 100 -5.82 7.50 -10.69
C GLY A 100 -6.02 8.83 -11.43
N LYS A 101 -6.44 8.82 -12.70
CA LYS A 101 -6.65 10.03 -13.53
C LYS A 101 -8.12 10.44 -13.62
N ALA A 102 -9.01 9.50 -13.92
CA ALA A 102 -10.45 9.69 -14.02
C ALA A 102 -11.19 8.43 -13.54
N PRO A 103 -12.45 8.53 -13.11
CA PRO A 103 -13.26 7.35 -12.80
C PRO A 103 -13.37 6.40 -13.98
N GLU A 104 -13.48 5.10 -13.69
CA GLU A 104 -13.79 4.10 -14.71
C GLU A 104 -15.18 4.33 -15.31
N THR A 105 -15.36 3.92 -16.56
CA THR A 105 -16.62 4.11 -17.30
C THR A 105 -17.79 3.33 -16.73
N ASP A 106 -17.52 2.25 -15.99
CA ASP A 106 -18.51 1.41 -15.33
C ASP A 106 -18.70 1.76 -13.83
N ALA A 107 -18.06 2.82 -13.33
CA ALA A 107 -18.28 3.30 -11.96
C ALA A 107 -19.75 3.66 -11.76
N ALA A 108 -20.35 3.22 -10.65
CA ALA A 108 -21.78 3.36 -10.40
C ALA A 108 -22.21 4.83 -10.36
N GLU A 109 -21.46 5.66 -9.63
CA GLU A 109 -21.69 7.10 -9.51
C GLU A 109 -20.34 7.84 -9.57
N PRO A 110 -19.86 8.22 -10.77
CA PRO A 110 -18.62 8.97 -10.93
C PRO A 110 -18.68 10.31 -10.18
N GLN A 111 -17.81 10.51 -9.19
CA GLN A 111 -17.86 11.70 -8.33
C GLN A 111 -17.21 12.96 -8.95
N SER A 112 -16.37 12.80 -9.97
CA SER A 112 -15.72 13.90 -10.67
C SER A 112 -15.17 13.46 -12.02
N LYS A 113 -14.97 14.39 -12.96
CA LYS A 113 -14.33 14.10 -14.27
C LYS A 113 -12.84 13.78 -14.13
N SER A 114 -12.18 14.28 -13.09
CA SER A 114 -10.78 14.00 -12.81
C SER A 114 -10.57 13.70 -11.33
N CYS A 115 -9.78 12.66 -11.05
CA CYS A 115 -9.39 12.33 -9.68
C CYS A 115 -8.56 13.42 -9.03
N ALA A 116 -7.80 14.22 -9.79
CA ALA A 116 -6.98 15.31 -9.27
C ALA A 116 -7.83 16.43 -8.63
N THR A 117 -8.98 16.74 -9.24
CA THR A 117 -9.91 17.79 -8.80
C THR A 117 -11.08 17.26 -7.98
N CYS A 118 -11.11 15.95 -7.70
CA CYS A 118 -12.22 15.33 -6.97
C CYS A 118 -12.25 15.82 -5.52
N PRO A 119 -13.41 16.26 -4.98
CA PRO A 119 -13.52 16.71 -3.59
C PRO A 119 -13.18 15.59 -2.60
N HIS A 120 -13.50 14.33 -2.93
CA HIS A 120 -13.21 13.18 -2.08
C HIS A 120 -11.72 12.78 -2.05
N ASN A 121 -10.91 13.22 -3.02
CA ASN A 121 -9.48 12.97 -3.05
C ASN A 121 -8.65 14.08 -2.37
N GLN A 122 -9.31 15.11 -1.84
CA GLN A 122 -8.64 16.18 -1.11
C GLN A 122 -8.30 15.77 0.32
N TRP A 123 -7.18 16.30 0.84
CA TRP A 123 -6.81 16.09 2.23
C TRP A 123 -7.82 16.73 3.17
N GLY A 124 -8.35 15.96 4.12
CA GLY A 124 -9.40 16.44 5.04
C GLY A 124 -10.83 16.31 4.50
N ALA A 125 -11.04 15.68 3.34
CA ALA A 125 -12.37 15.34 2.84
C ALA A 125 -13.13 14.36 3.76
N ARG A 126 -12.41 13.64 4.62
CA ARG A 126 -12.97 12.81 5.70
C ARG A 126 -12.21 13.07 6.99
N ILE A 127 -12.91 12.96 8.12
CA ILE A 127 -12.32 12.96 9.46
C ILE A 127 -12.47 11.54 10.01
N SER A 128 -11.39 10.96 10.54
CA SER A 128 -11.47 9.66 11.23
C SER A 128 -12.19 9.81 12.56
N ASN A 129 -12.60 8.68 13.16
CA ASN A 129 -13.15 8.68 14.52
C ASN A 129 -12.16 9.23 15.56
N GLU A 130 -10.87 9.20 15.27
CA GLU A 130 -9.79 9.77 16.09
C GLU A 130 -9.53 11.27 15.80
N GLY A 131 -10.37 11.92 14.99
CA GLY A 131 -10.23 13.34 14.64
C GLY A 131 -9.15 13.65 13.58
N LYS A 132 -8.51 12.63 12.98
CA LYS A 132 -7.47 12.84 11.97
C LYS A 132 -8.10 13.16 10.62
N LYS A 133 -7.58 14.20 9.97
CA LYS A 133 -7.94 14.55 8.59
C LYS A 133 -7.37 13.50 7.64
N LEU A 134 -8.22 12.94 6.79
CA LEU A 134 -7.88 11.92 5.80
C LEU A 134 -8.57 12.26 4.48
N LYS A 135 -8.15 11.58 3.41
CA LYS A 135 -8.91 11.58 2.17
C LYS A 135 -10.14 10.68 2.34
N ALA A 136 -11.21 11.00 1.64
CA ALA A 136 -12.38 10.13 1.58
C ALA A 136 -12.16 9.00 0.57
N CYS A 137 -11.48 9.28 -0.54
CA CYS A 137 -10.96 8.26 -1.44
C CYS A 137 -9.81 7.50 -0.77
N ALA A 138 -9.90 6.17 -0.80
CA ALA A 138 -8.81 5.28 -0.49
C ALA A 138 -7.75 5.28 -1.60
N ASP A 139 -6.48 5.36 -1.19
CA ASP A 139 -5.30 5.30 -2.04
C ASP A 139 -4.74 3.87 -2.06
N SER A 140 -4.46 3.34 -3.25
CA SER A 140 -3.65 2.13 -3.40
C SER A 140 -2.77 2.20 -4.65
N ARG A 141 -1.71 1.39 -4.69
CA ARG A 141 -0.88 1.19 -5.89
C ARG A 141 -1.07 -0.19 -6.46
N ARG A 142 -1.22 -0.28 -7.77
CA ARG A 142 -1.43 -1.54 -8.49
C ARG A 142 -0.11 -1.96 -9.09
N LEU A 143 0.38 -3.10 -8.63
CA LEU A 143 1.62 -3.71 -9.12
C LEU A 143 1.23 -4.97 -9.88
N ALA A 144 1.77 -5.13 -11.08
CA ALA A 144 1.83 -6.40 -11.76
C ALA A 144 3.07 -7.12 -11.25
N ILE A 145 2.86 -8.24 -10.57
CA ILE A 145 3.94 -9.08 -10.01
C ILE A 145 3.86 -10.46 -10.64
N ALA A 146 4.99 -11.15 -10.72
CA ALA A 146 5.03 -12.56 -11.05
C ALA A 146 6.01 -13.30 -10.15
N THR A 147 5.81 -14.59 -9.96
CA THR A 147 6.79 -15.44 -9.30
C THR A 147 7.95 -15.71 -10.26
N PRO A 148 9.19 -15.89 -9.77
CA PRO A 148 10.33 -16.22 -10.64
C PRO A 148 10.13 -17.51 -11.45
N ASP A 149 9.35 -18.47 -10.91
CA ASP A 149 9.08 -19.75 -11.57
C ASP A 149 8.03 -19.66 -12.68
N THR A 150 7.12 -18.68 -12.62
CA THR A 150 6.04 -18.50 -13.61
C THR A 150 5.89 -17.02 -14.00
N PRO A 151 6.89 -16.43 -14.70
CA PRO A 151 6.84 -15.02 -15.09
C PRO A 151 5.67 -14.70 -16.04
N ALA A 152 5.23 -15.68 -16.85
CA ALA A 152 4.13 -15.56 -17.81
C ALA A 152 2.72 -15.54 -17.20
N ASP A 153 2.59 -15.61 -15.86
CA ASP A 153 1.32 -15.56 -15.13
C ASP A 153 1.28 -14.35 -14.17
N PRO A 154 1.08 -13.12 -14.69
CA PRO A 154 1.07 -11.92 -13.87
C PRO A 154 -0.12 -11.88 -12.89
N LEU A 155 0.16 -11.45 -11.67
CA LEU A 155 -0.81 -11.27 -10.59
C LEU A 155 -0.92 -9.78 -10.23
N LEU A 156 -2.11 -9.33 -9.86
CA LEU A 156 -2.31 -8.01 -9.28
C LEU A 156 -2.00 -8.04 -7.77
N LEU A 157 -1.08 -7.19 -7.33
CA LEU A 157 -0.94 -6.83 -5.92
C LEU A 157 -1.35 -5.37 -5.71
N ARG A 158 -2.28 -5.14 -4.77
CA ARG A 158 -2.68 -3.79 -4.34
C ARG A 158 -1.90 -3.39 -3.10
N VAL A 159 -0.97 -2.45 -3.26
CA VAL A 159 -0.18 -1.87 -2.18
C VAL A 159 -1.01 -0.80 -1.48
N PRO A 160 -1.31 -0.96 -0.17
CA PRO A 160 -2.14 0.00 0.57
C PRO A 160 -1.38 1.29 0.87
N ALA A 161 -2.12 2.37 1.18
CA ALA A 161 -1.57 3.70 1.49
C ALA A 161 -0.44 3.69 2.53
N ALA A 162 -0.55 2.84 3.57
CA ALA A 162 0.45 2.70 4.62
C ALA A 162 1.82 2.21 4.12
N SER A 163 1.86 1.54 2.97
CA SER A 163 3.06 0.90 2.41
C SER A 163 3.67 1.67 1.24
N LEU A 164 3.00 2.73 0.77
CA LEU A 164 3.47 3.51 -0.37
C LEU A 164 4.83 4.18 -0.09
N LYS A 165 5.08 4.59 1.15
CA LYS A 165 6.36 5.17 1.55
C LYS A 165 7.49 4.14 1.46
N ALA A 166 7.30 2.96 2.05
CA ALA A 166 8.27 1.87 2.01
C ALA A 166 8.54 1.41 0.56
N MET A 167 7.51 1.35 -0.28
CA MET A 167 7.64 1.04 -1.71
C MET A 167 8.46 2.11 -2.46
N GLY A 168 8.24 3.39 -2.16
CA GLY A 168 9.02 4.49 -2.75
C GLY A 168 10.49 4.48 -2.31
N GLU A 169 10.77 4.17 -1.04
CA GLU A 169 12.13 3.97 -0.54
C GLU A 169 12.82 2.78 -1.21
N TYR A 170 12.09 1.67 -1.38
CA TYR A 170 12.57 0.52 -2.13
C TYR A 170 12.95 0.87 -3.58
N GLY A 171 12.08 1.58 -4.30
CA GLY A 171 12.36 2.03 -5.66
C GLY A 171 13.64 2.89 -5.76
N LYS A 172 13.90 3.75 -4.77
CA LYS A 172 15.15 4.52 -4.70
C LYS A 172 16.38 3.65 -4.48
N ILE A 173 16.29 2.62 -3.64
CA ILE A 173 17.40 1.69 -3.39
C ILE A 173 17.76 0.93 -4.67
N VAL A 174 16.76 0.48 -5.43
CA VAL A 174 16.96 -0.23 -6.71
C VAL A 174 17.55 0.72 -7.76
N ALA A 175 16.97 1.91 -7.93
CA ALA A 175 17.44 2.91 -8.87
C ALA A 175 18.87 3.41 -8.56
N ALA A 176 19.26 3.48 -7.28
CA ALA A 176 20.62 3.85 -6.88
C ALA A 176 21.69 2.85 -7.38
N ARG A 177 21.29 1.62 -7.72
CA ARG A 177 22.17 0.61 -8.36
C ARG A 177 22.10 0.65 -9.90
N GLY A 178 21.34 1.57 -10.49
CA GLY A 178 21.13 1.63 -11.94
C GLY A 178 20.29 0.47 -12.48
N LEU A 179 19.50 -0.18 -11.63
CA LEU A 179 18.64 -1.30 -11.99
C LEU A 179 17.19 -0.86 -12.08
N ASP A 180 16.42 -1.59 -12.88
CA ASP A 180 14.97 -1.48 -12.93
C ASP A 180 14.30 -2.51 -12.00
N LEU A 181 13.05 -2.23 -11.60
CA LEU A 181 12.30 -3.08 -10.67
C LEU A 181 12.08 -4.52 -11.19
N HIS A 182 11.98 -4.71 -12.50
CA HIS A 182 11.79 -6.01 -13.13
C HIS A 182 13.07 -6.86 -13.18
N GLN A 183 14.23 -6.27 -12.88
CA GLN A 183 15.52 -6.95 -12.86
C GLN A 183 15.87 -7.49 -11.47
N VAL A 184 15.03 -7.21 -10.46
CA VAL A 184 15.30 -7.52 -9.05
C VAL A 184 14.23 -8.46 -8.50
N ILE A 185 14.69 -9.56 -7.89
CA ILE A 185 13.84 -10.43 -7.08
C ILE A 185 13.54 -9.69 -5.78
N THR A 186 12.27 -9.40 -5.56
CA THR A 186 11.76 -8.61 -4.44
C THR A 186 11.07 -9.50 -3.44
N LYS A 187 11.49 -9.43 -2.19
CA LYS A 187 10.78 -10.04 -1.06
C LYS A 187 9.76 -9.06 -0.51
N ILE A 188 8.49 -9.41 -0.65
CA ILE A 188 7.35 -8.68 -0.11
C ILE A 188 6.90 -9.39 1.17
N GLY A 189 6.95 -8.69 2.30
CA GLY A 189 6.52 -9.21 3.60
C GLY A 189 5.59 -8.24 4.31
N PHE A 190 5.29 -8.51 5.58
CA PHE A 190 4.50 -7.63 6.43
C PHE A 190 5.35 -6.97 7.51
N ASP A 191 4.99 -5.74 7.86
CA ASP A 191 5.43 -5.10 9.10
C ASP A 191 4.52 -5.58 10.24
N TYR A 192 5.10 -6.39 11.13
CA TYR A 192 4.39 -6.92 12.29
C TYR A 192 4.31 -5.92 13.45
N SER A 193 4.99 -4.77 13.37
CA SER A 193 4.95 -3.73 14.41
C SER A 193 3.68 -2.87 14.37
N VAL A 194 2.95 -2.87 13.25
CA VAL A 194 1.71 -2.10 13.06
C VAL A 194 0.50 -3.01 13.00
N ALA A 195 -0.68 -2.56 13.43
CA ALA A 195 -1.88 -3.41 13.46
C ALA A 195 -2.45 -3.73 12.06
N HIS A 196 -2.24 -2.84 11.09
CA HIS A 196 -2.72 -2.98 9.71
C HIS A 196 -1.70 -3.74 8.83
N PRO A 197 -2.12 -4.32 7.69
CA PRO A 197 -1.25 -5.06 6.78
C PRO A 197 -0.38 -4.10 5.96
N ALA A 198 0.61 -3.50 6.62
CA ALA A 198 1.65 -2.74 5.95
C ALA A 198 2.65 -3.71 5.33
N LEU A 199 2.84 -3.61 4.01
CA LEU A 199 3.85 -4.32 3.25
C LEU A 199 5.24 -3.71 3.41
N THR A 200 6.24 -4.58 3.48
CA THR A 200 7.67 -4.25 3.42
C THR A 200 8.26 -4.81 2.12
N PHE A 201 9.23 -4.11 1.54
CA PHE A 201 9.90 -4.51 0.29
C PHE A 201 11.40 -4.61 0.54
N LYS A 202 12.00 -5.76 0.20
CA LYS A 202 13.45 -5.99 0.33
C LYS A 202 14.00 -6.60 -0.96
N PRO A 203 15.11 -6.08 -1.52
CA PRO A 203 15.78 -6.74 -2.64
C PRO A 203 16.46 -8.01 -2.13
N VAL A 204 16.15 -9.17 -2.75
CA VAL A 204 16.82 -10.46 -2.46
C VAL A 204 18.03 -10.65 -3.34
N GLY A 205 17.90 -10.33 -4.62
CA GLY A 205 18.95 -10.54 -5.62
C GLY A 205 18.59 -9.96 -6.97
N VAL A 206 19.56 -9.98 -7.88
CA VAL A 206 19.40 -9.54 -9.27
C VAL A 206 19.25 -10.77 -10.15
N ILE A 207 18.44 -10.65 -11.19
CA ILE A 207 18.23 -11.71 -12.18
C ILE A 207 19.43 -11.75 -13.10
N ALA A 208 20.35 -12.69 -12.85
CA ALA A 208 21.57 -12.84 -13.63
C ALA A 208 21.39 -13.77 -14.85
N ASP A 209 20.38 -14.63 -14.83
CA ASP A 209 20.11 -15.57 -15.91
C ASP A 209 19.43 -14.86 -17.09
N ALA A 210 20.07 -14.93 -18.26
CA ALA A 210 19.61 -14.24 -19.45
C ALA A 210 18.30 -14.82 -20.01
N ALA A 211 18.03 -16.12 -19.83
CA ALA A 211 16.78 -16.73 -20.26
C ALA A 211 15.62 -16.26 -19.37
N MET A 212 15.83 -16.22 -18.06
CA MET A 212 14.85 -15.69 -17.10
C MET A 212 14.56 -14.20 -17.36
N ALA A 213 15.59 -13.39 -17.61
CA ALA A 213 15.41 -11.98 -17.97
C ALA A 213 14.56 -11.82 -19.23
N ALA A 214 14.83 -12.60 -20.28
CA ALA A 214 14.05 -12.58 -21.52
C ALA A 214 12.59 -13.01 -21.33
N GLU A 215 12.33 -14.01 -20.47
CA GLU A 215 10.97 -14.43 -20.12
C GLU A 215 10.19 -13.34 -19.36
N ILE A 216 10.87 -12.62 -18.47
CA ILE A 216 10.27 -11.50 -17.72
C ILE A 216 9.96 -10.34 -18.67
N ASP A 217 10.86 -9.99 -19.58
CA ASP A 217 10.60 -8.96 -20.58
C ASP A 217 9.43 -9.34 -21.50
N ALA A 218 9.36 -10.61 -21.90
CA ALA A 218 8.21 -11.11 -22.65
C ALA A 218 6.91 -11.06 -21.83
N ALA A 219 6.96 -11.33 -20.53
CA ALA A 219 5.82 -11.22 -19.62
C ALA A 219 5.34 -9.77 -19.46
N ARG A 220 6.25 -8.80 -19.38
CA ARG A 220 5.93 -7.37 -19.31
C ARG A 220 5.17 -6.88 -20.55
N ALA A 221 5.48 -7.45 -21.71
CA ALA A 221 4.79 -7.13 -22.96
C ALA A 221 3.37 -7.74 -23.06
N LEU A 222 2.94 -8.56 -22.10
CA LEU A 222 1.59 -9.11 -22.08
C LEU A 222 0.56 -8.01 -21.83
N GLU A 223 -0.55 -8.07 -22.57
CA GLU A 223 -1.65 -7.12 -22.39
C GLU A 223 -2.25 -7.15 -20.97
N VAL A 224 -2.24 -8.32 -20.33
CA VAL A 224 -2.67 -8.50 -18.95
C VAL A 224 -1.91 -7.57 -17.99
N VAL A 225 -0.62 -7.29 -18.22
CA VAL A 225 0.16 -6.38 -17.36
C VAL A 225 -0.40 -4.95 -17.45
N ALA A 226 -0.69 -4.47 -18.65
CA ALA A 226 -1.29 -3.15 -18.88
C ALA A 226 -2.73 -3.05 -18.31
N GLN A 227 -3.49 -4.15 -18.31
CA GLN A 227 -4.81 -4.22 -17.65
C GLN A 227 -4.67 -4.24 -16.12
N ILE A 228 -3.67 -4.95 -15.58
CA ILE A 228 -3.37 -4.97 -14.14
C ILE A 228 -2.99 -3.58 -13.64
N THR A 229 -2.12 -2.85 -14.36
CA THR A 229 -1.74 -1.48 -14.00
C THR A 229 -2.83 -0.45 -14.30
N GLY A 230 -3.86 -0.81 -15.06
CA GLY A 230 -4.97 0.07 -15.42
C GLY A 230 -4.62 1.08 -16.52
N GLU A 231 -3.55 0.85 -17.27
CA GLU A 231 -3.23 1.60 -18.49
C GLU A 231 -4.17 1.24 -19.63
N LYS A 232 -4.62 -0.01 -19.68
CA LYS A 232 -5.70 -0.47 -20.55
C LYS A 232 -6.95 -0.77 -19.73
N PRO A 233 -8.15 -0.50 -20.28
CA PRO A 233 -9.39 -0.91 -19.63
C PRO A 233 -9.45 -2.43 -19.55
N THR A 234 -9.78 -2.93 -18.37
CA THR A 234 -10.11 -4.35 -18.20
C THR A 234 -11.50 -4.58 -18.80
N PRO A 235 -11.71 -5.64 -19.62
CA PRO A 235 -13.06 -5.99 -20.03
C PRO A 235 -13.93 -6.21 -18.79
N PRO A 236 -15.22 -5.82 -18.82
CA PRO A 236 -16.12 -6.03 -17.70
C PRO A 236 -16.21 -7.54 -17.42
N SER A 237 -15.73 -7.97 -16.26
CA SER A 237 -15.95 -9.32 -15.75
C SER A 237 -16.92 -9.25 -14.59
N ASP A 238 -17.97 -10.08 -14.62
CA ASP A 238 -18.98 -10.28 -13.55
C ASP A 238 -18.41 -10.98 -12.30
N VAL A 239 -17.20 -10.60 -11.87
CA VAL A 239 -16.62 -11.06 -10.60
C VAL A 239 -16.88 -10.00 -9.51
N PRO A 240 -17.35 -10.41 -8.31
CA PRO A 240 -17.53 -9.51 -7.18
C PRO A 240 -16.28 -8.67 -6.93
N ALA A 241 -16.46 -7.38 -6.68
CA ALA A 241 -15.39 -6.47 -6.31
C ALA A 241 -14.79 -6.93 -4.97
N GLU A 242 -13.73 -7.73 -5.02
CA GLU A 242 -13.13 -8.29 -3.82
C GLU A 242 -12.42 -7.21 -2.98
N GLU A 243 -12.57 -7.35 -1.67
CA GLU A 243 -12.21 -6.41 -0.60
C GLU A 243 -10.91 -5.63 -0.86
N SER A 244 -11.05 -4.32 -1.03
CA SER A 244 -9.93 -3.40 -1.09
C SER A 244 -9.24 -3.35 0.29
N PRO A 245 -7.94 -3.69 0.42
CA PRO A 245 -7.22 -3.64 1.70
C PRO A 245 -7.01 -2.21 2.24
N ALA A 246 -7.58 -1.19 1.58
CA ALA A 246 -7.33 0.21 1.88
C ALA A 246 -8.07 0.77 3.12
N ALA A 247 -8.85 -0.03 3.83
CA ALA A 247 -9.67 0.44 4.96
C ALA A 247 -9.11 0.17 6.37
N LEU A 248 -7.93 -0.43 6.52
CA LEU A 248 -7.40 -0.82 7.84
C LEU A 248 -6.84 0.36 8.69
N VAL A 249 -7.32 1.57 8.46
CA VAL A 249 -7.15 2.72 9.39
C VAL A 249 -8.36 2.91 10.32
N ALA A 250 -9.29 1.94 10.36
CA ALA A 250 -10.35 1.91 11.37
C ALA A 250 -9.83 1.21 12.64
N ALA A 251 -9.42 2.00 13.63
CA ALA A 251 -9.18 1.53 14.99
C ALA A 251 -10.48 0.92 15.58
N PRO A 252 -10.36 -0.09 16.47
CA PRO A 252 -11.48 -0.91 16.94
C PRO A 252 -12.56 -0.09 17.63
N GLN A 253 -13.82 -0.36 17.27
CA GLN A 253 -14.98 0.20 17.94
C GLN A 253 -15.11 -0.40 19.33
N VAL A 254 -14.98 0.45 20.34
CA VAL A 254 -15.41 0.11 21.70
C VAL A 254 -16.93 0.12 21.69
N VAL A 255 -17.52 -1.06 21.89
CA VAL A 255 -18.95 -1.26 22.07
C VAL A 255 -19.41 -0.40 23.25
N ALA A 256 -20.10 0.70 22.97
CA ALA A 256 -20.84 1.43 24.00
C ALA A 256 -22.03 0.56 24.42
N THR A 257 -21.94 -0.02 25.61
CA THR A 257 -23.07 -0.64 26.31
C THR A 257 -24.24 0.36 26.39
N PRO A 258 -25.45 0.01 25.96
CA PRO A 258 -26.61 0.87 26.14
C PRO A 258 -26.97 0.95 27.63
N LYS A 259 -26.90 2.16 28.18
CA LYS A 259 -27.43 2.52 29.49
C LYS A 259 -28.97 2.38 29.45
N PRO A 260 -29.59 1.57 30.32
CA PRO A 260 -31.05 1.40 30.33
C PRO A 260 -31.80 2.70 30.61
N ALA A 261 -32.91 2.87 29.89
CA ALA A 261 -33.82 3.98 29.94
C ALA A 261 -34.36 4.24 31.35
N ALA A 262 -34.20 5.47 31.84
CA ALA A 262 -34.95 6.00 32.98
C ALA A 262 -36.24 6.66 32.44
N GLN A 263 -37.35 6.18 32.97
CA GLN A 263 -38.71 6.59 32.67
C GLN A 263 -38.93 8.10 32.84
N ALA A 264 -39.74 8.64 31.93
CA ALA A 264 -40.31 9.97 32.02
C ALA A 264 -41.33 10.05 33.17
N ALA A 265 -41.19 11.08 34.00
CA ALA A 265 -42.26 11.58 34.86
C ALA A 265 -42.47 13.09 34.57
N PRO A 266 -43.72 13.59 34.61
CA PRO A 266 -44.10 14.86 34.01
C PRO A 266 -43.84 16.08 34.92
N LYS A 267 -43.68 17.25 34.30
CA LYS A 267 -43.68 18.60 34.91
C LYS A 267 -45.05 19.27 34.66
N PRO A 268 -45.40 20.44 35.26
CA PRO A 268 -45.01 21.05 36.54
C PRO A 268 -46.23 21.59 37.35
N ALA A 269 -46.04 21.86 38.64
CA ALA A 269 -46.88 22.80 39.39
C ALA A 269 -46.01 23.83 40.15
N LYS A 270 -46.61 25.00 40.39
CA LYS A 270 -46.02 26.33 40.57
C LYS A 270 -46.16 26.79 42.04
N ALA A 271 -45.12 27.41 42.62
CA ALA A 271 -45.15 28.39 43.73
C ALA A 271 -43.70 28.75 44.13
N THR A 272 -43.17 29.94 43.81
CA THR A 272 -43.12 31.21 44.60
C THR A 272 -42.33 31.20 45.91
N SER A 273 -41.31 32.06 45.94
CA SER A 273 -40.97 33.08 46.96
C SER A 273 -39.58 33.02 47.64
N ALA A 274 -39.02 34.23 47.79
CA ALA A 274 -38.01 34.74 48.74
C ALA A 274 -36.59 34.12 48.72
N ALA A 275 -35.53 34.82 48.28
CA ALA A 275 -34.87 36.03 48.82
C ALA A 275 -33.92 35.80 50.01
N ALA A 276 -32.67 36.23 49.78
CA ALA A 276 -31.67 36.77 50.71
C ALA A 276 -30.72 35.83 51.51
N ALA A 277 -29.43 36.03 51.19
CA ALA A 277 -28.27 36.21 52.08
C ALA A 277 -27.84 35.07 53.02
N VAL A 278 -26.58 34.59 52.85
CA VAL A 278 -25.51 34.74 53.85
C VAL A 278 -24.14 34.77 53.16
N GLU A 279 -23.31 35.66 53.66
CA GLU A 279 -21.94 36.03 53.31
C GLU A 279 -20.90 35.21 54.12
N ALA A 280 -19.64 35.20 53.67
CA ALA A 280 -18.40 35.09 54.44
C ALA A 280 -17.92 33.73 55.06
N ALA A 281 -16.79 33.23 54.52
CA ALA A 281 -15.61 32.72 55.24
C ALA A 281 -14.45 32.59 54.21
N VAL A 282 -13.56 33.58 54.04
CA VAL A 282 -12.27 33.79 54.75
C VAL A 282 -11.36 32.56 54.63
N ALA A 283 -10.43 32.52 53.67
CA ALA A 283 -9.05 33.04 53.69
C ALA A 283 -8.02 32.12 54.39
N ALA A 284 -6.75 32.24 53.92
CA ALA A 284 -5.50 31.57 54.33
C ALA A 284 -5.18 30.27 53.56
N ALA A 285 -3.98 30.04 53.01
CA ALA A 285 -2.71 30.75 53.13
C ALA A 285 -1.84 30.51 51.88
N ALA A 286 -1.25 31.59 51.38
CA ALA A 286 -0.04 31.55 50.57
C ALA A 286 1.20 31.53 51.46
N THR A 287 2.32 31.14 50.85
CA THR A 287 3.74 31.37 51.23
C THR A 287 4.43 30.48 52.26
N THR A 288 5.43 29.73 51.77
CA THR A 288 6.85 29.72 52.26
C THR A 288 7.75 29.08 51.18
N LYS A 289 8.57 29.87 50.46
CA LYS A 289 10.06 29.99 50.53
C LYS A 289 10.80 28.67 50.25
N LYS A 290 11.48 28.48 49.11
CA LYS A 290 12.80 29.00 48.64
C LYS A 290 14.02 28.41 49.38
N ALA A 291 14.70 27.44 48.73
CA ALA A 291 16.11 27.06 48.86
C ALA A 291 16.46 26.30 47.55
N VAL A 292 17.16 26.86 46.56
CA VAL A 292 18.62 27.04 46.38
C VAL A 292 19.43 25.80 46.73
N VAL A 293 19.79 25.01 45.72
CA VAL A 293 21.14 24.42 45.55
C VAL A 293 21.44 24.34 44.04
N GLN A 294 22.68 24.68 43.73
CA GLN A 294 23.31 24.99 42.46
C GLN A 294 24.40 23.93 42.24
N VAL A 295 24.42 23.22 41.11
CA VAL A 295 25.56 22.38 40.64
C VAL A 295 25.46 22.33 39.11
N GLU A 296 26.16 23.24 38.43
CA GLU A 296 27.42 23.04 37.69
C GLU A 296 27.24 22.55 36.25
N ALA A 297 27.66 23.43 35.34
CA ALA A 297 27.92 23.17 33.93
C ALA A 297 29.32 22.56 33.76
N PRO A 298 29.58 21.89 32.63
CA PRO A 298 30.90 21.90 32.03
C PRO A 298 30.85 22.60 30.65
N THR A 299 31.40 23.81 30.60
CA THR A 299 32.32 24.24 29.53
C THR A 299 33.64 23.47 29.76
N VAL A 300 34.50 23.08 28.82
CA VAL A 300 35.12 23.65 27.60
C VAL A 300 35.58 22.39 26.81
N VAL A 301 35.70 22.30 25.48
CA VAL A 301 36.86 22.76 24.68
C VAL A 301 36.49 22.61 23.20
N THR A 302 36.55 23.73 22.50
CA THR A 302 36.77 23.87 21.06
C THR A 302 38.14 23.32 20.66
N GLU A 303 38.18 22.40 19.71
CA GLU A 303 39.32 22.28 18.81
C GLU A 303 38.80 21.99 17.39
N VAL A 304 38.71 23.07 16.62
CA VAL A 304 38.52 23.04 15.17
C VAL A 304 39.89 22.73 14.58
N LYS A 305 40.03 21.57 13.94
CA LYS A 305 41.17 21.27 13.08
C LYS A 305 40.64 21.21 11.66
N GLU A 306 40.71 22.36 10.99
CA GLU A 306 40.60 22.49 9.55
C GLU A 306 41.58 21.52 8.88
N SER A 307 41.05 20.58 8.11
CA SER A 307 41.80 19.85 7.11
C SER A 307 41.87 20.72 5.85
N SER A 308 42.83 21.65 5.83
CA SER A 308 43.21 22.51 4.71
C SER A 308 43.93 21.75 3.57
N SER A 309 43.45 20.57 3.21
CA SER A 309 44.12 19.67 2.24
C SER A 309 43.33 19.38 0.97
N LEU A 310 42.21 20.07 0.69
CA LEU A 310 41.46 19.88 -0.56
C LEU A 310 41.37 21.13 -1.45
N GLU A 311 41.60 22.33 -0.91
CA GLU A 311 41.53 23.58 -1.70
C GLU A 311 42.87 23.97 -2.35
N ALA A 312 43.98 23.31 -1.96
CA ALA A 312 45.26 23.41 -2.67
C ALA A 312 45.37 22.46 -3.88
N GLN A 313 44.43 21.52 -4.06
CA GLN A 313 44.42 20.57 -5.19
C GLN A 313 43.46 20.98 -6.33
N ILE A 314 42.74 22.09 -6.18
CA ILE A 314 41.86 22.65 -7.24
C ILE A 314 42.50 23.88 -7.91
N GLY A 315 43.47 24.54 -7.27
CA GLY A 315 44.26 25.62 -7.87
C GLY A 315 45.26 25.14 -8.94
N ASP A 316 45.93 24.00 -8.72
CA ASP A 316 46.93 23.45 -9.64
C ASP A 316 46.35 22.72 -10.88
N LEU A 317 45.02 22.59 -10.98
CA LEU A 317 44.36 21.98 -12.15
C LEU A 317 43.78 23.03 -13.13
N MET A 318 43.84 24.33 -12.80
CA MET A 318 43.32 25.41 -13.65
C MET A 318 44.40 26.32 -14.25
N ASP A 319 45.67 26.18 -13.87
CA ASP A 319 46.82 26.89 -14.46
C ASP A 319 47.45 26.15 -15.67
N GLY A 320 46.83 25.07 -16.15
CA GLY A 320 47.30 24.26 -17.29
C GLY A 320 46.47 24.38 -18.57
N MET A 321 45.50 25.29 -18.64
CA MET A 321 44.68 25.52 -19.84
C MET A 321 45.03 26.87 -20.47
N ASP A 322 46.27 26.97 -20.96
CA ASP A 322 46.65 27.95 -21.98
C ASP A 322 45.82 27.67 -23.26
N PHE A 323 44.82 28.52 -23.50
CA PHE A 323 44.22 28.69 -24.82
C PHE A 323 45.05 29.71 -25.60
N ASP A 324 46.15 29.25 -26.19
CA ASP A 324 46.81 29.94 -27.29
C ASP A 324 46.31 29.36 -28.62
N ASN A 325 45.64 30.24 -29.37
CA ASN A 325 45.22 30.18 -30.79
C ASN A 325 43.90 29.46 -31.15
#